data_AF-A0A0D2TV72-F1
#
_entry.id   AF-A0A0D2TV72-F1
#
_cell.length_a   1.000
_cell.length_b   1.000
_cell.length_c   1.000
_cell.angle_alpha   90.00
_cell.angle_beta   90.00
_cell.angle_gamma   90.00
#
_symmetry.space_group_name_H-M   'P 1'
#
loop_
_entity.id
_entity.type
_entity.pdbx_description
1 polymer ?
#
loop_
_entity_poly.entity_id
_entity_poly.type
_entity_poly.pdbx_seq_one_letter_code
_entity_poly.pdbx_strand_id
1 'polypeptide(L)'
;MEEAEVPLLLDLQLFEPRFVFEPETVQRMELRVMAALNWRLRSVTPFDYLHLFLCKLPSLPDSFASLLSASSDLILSTTRVIDFLQFAPSAMAAAAVFCAVGEGFQFPAHDAFFPESVNKEMVRSCHQLMEKYLIDTCPSARLKEPSVQPSLAPPSPVGVLDAAACGSCDTRSSGSQLEPPAKRLRSSAPDVQQQ
;
A
#
# COMPACT_ATOMS: atom_id res chain seq x y z
N MET A 1 -4.07 20.32 14.97
CA MET A 1 -3.48 21.14 13.89
C MET A 1 -1.98 20.89 13.90
N GLU A 2 -1.45 20.27 12.85
CA GLU A 2 -0.03 19.89 12.75
C GLU A 2 0.59 20.29 11.40
N GLU A 3 -0.23 20.62 10.41
CA GLU A 3 0.16 21.17 9.11
C GLU A 3 0.57 22.65 9.24
N ALA A 4 1.55 23.07 8.43
CA ALA A 4 2.08 24.44 8.41
C ALA A 4 1.30 25.39 7.48
N GLU A 5 0.62 24.83 6.48
CA GLU A 5 -0.28 25.52 5.55
C GLU A 5 -1.72 25.08 5.86
N VAL A 6 -2.69 25.98 5.71
CA VAL A 6 -4.10 25.69 5.99
C VAL A 6 -4.85 25.52 4.66
N PRO A 7 -5.44 24.34 4.37
CA PRO A 7 -6.19 24.11 3.13
C PRO A 7 -7.47 24.96 3.08
N LEU A 8 -7.94 25.28 1.86
CA LEU A 8 -9.20 26.02 1.71
C LEU A 8 -10.42 25.14 2.01
N LEU A 9 -11.54 25.75 2.37
CA LEU A 9 -12.80 25.04 2.69
C LEU A 9 -13.39 24.25 1.51
N LEU A 10 -12.94 24.51 0.28
CA LEU A 10 -13.23 23.71 -0.90
C LEU A 10 -12.24 22.52 -1.04
N ASP A 11 -10.96 22.76 -0.76
CA ASP A 11 -9.90 21.75 -0.83
C ASP A 11 -10.09 20.63 0.21
N LEU A 12 -10.81 20.88 1.31
CA LEU A 12 -11.22 19.85 2.27
C LEU A 12 -12.15 18.78 1.67
N GLN A 13 -12.71 18.99 0.48
CA GLN A 13 -13.72 18.13 -0.15
C GLN A 13 -13.09 17.20 -1.21
N LEU A 14 -12.01 16.51 -0.81
CA LEU A 14 -11.27 15.57 -1.65
C LEU A 14 -12.04 14.25 -1.92
N PHE A 15 -11.44 13.41 -2.78
CA PHE A 15 -11.86 12.03 -3.06
C PHE A 15 -13.25 11.89 -3.72
N GLU A 16 -13.51 12.69 -4.75
CA GLU A 16 -14.74 12.63 -5.58
C GLU A 16 -16.03 12.60 -4.73
N PRO A 17 -16.27 13.63 -3.91
CA PRO A 17 -17.34 13.61 -2.92
C PRO A 17 -18.72 13.53 -3.57
N ARG A 18 -19.55 12.59 -3.09
CA ARG A 18 -20.94 12.42 -3.55
C ARG A 18 -21.83 13.65 -3.34
N PHE A 19 -21.43 14.55 -2.44
CA PHE A 19 -22.10 15.79 -2.10
C PHE A 19 -21.04 16.87 -1.89
N VAL A 20 -21.16 18.00 -2.61
CA VAL A 20 -20.32 19.19 -2.41
C VAL A 20 -21.10 20.17 -1.54
N PHE A 21 -20.44 20.70 -0.51
CA PHE A 21 -20.99 21.68 0.42
C PHE A 21 -20.44 23.08 0.12
N GLU A 22 -21.30 24.08 0.24
CA GLU A 22 -20.88 25.49 0.18
C GLU A 22 -19.88 25.81 1.31
N PRO A 23 -18.89 26.69 1.10
CA PRO A 23 -17.90 27.05 2.13
C PRO A 23 -18.52 27.51 3.46
N GLU A 24 -19.62 28.27 3.43
CA GLU A 24 -20.35 28.68 4.64
C GLU A 24 -20.94 27.50 5.43
N THR A 25 -21.25 26.38 4.76
CA THR A 25 -21.72 25.16 5.40
C THR A 25 -20.56 24.41 6.07
N VAL A 26 -19.39 24.36 5.42
CA VAL A 26 -18.17 23.78 5.99
C VAL A 26 -17.73 24.57 7.22
N GLN A 27 -17.64 25.90 7.12
CA GLN A 27 -17.25 26.79 8.23
C GLN A 27 -18.21 26.69 9.44
N ARG A 28 -19.53 26.62 9.19
CA ARG A 28 -20.52 26.42 10.27
C ARG A 28 -20.39 25.05 10.94
N MET A 29 -19.91 24.03 10.23
CA MET A 29 -19.65 22.71 10.81
C MET A 29 -18.33 22.70 11.59
N GLU A 30 -17.27 23.31 11.06
CA GLU A 30 -15.98 23.50 11.74
C GLU A 30 -16.17 24.16 13.12
N LEU A 31 -16.83 25.32 13.18
CA LEU A 31 -17.09 26.03 14.43
C LEU A 31 -17.92 25.19 15.43
N ARG A 32 -18.83 24.34 14.96
CA ARG A 32 -19.58 23.40 15.82
C ARG A 32 -18.70 22.29 16.39
N VAL A 33 -17.81 21.72 15.58
CA VAL A 33 -16.84 20.70 16.02
C VAL A 33 -15.84 21.30 17.01
N MET A 34 -15.31 22.49 16.73
CA MET A 34 -14.43 23.23 17.65
C MET A 34 -15.13 23.47 19.00
N ALA A 35 -16.37 23.95 19.00
CA ALA A 35 -17.14 24.19 20.22
C ALA A 35 -17.41 22.89 20.99
N ALA A 36 -17.82 21.81 20.31
CA ALA A 36 -18.06 20.50 20.95
C ALA A 36 -16.79 19.90 21.58
N LEU A 37 -15.63 20.11 20.96
CA LEU A 37 -14.32 19.73 21.49
C LEU A 37 -13.76 20.71 22.54
N ASN A 38 -14.54 21.73 22.95
CA ASN A 38 -14.11 22.80 23.86
C ASN A 38 -12.80 23.48 23.39
N TRP A 39 -12.66 23.65 22.07
CA TRP A 39 -11.48 24.19 21.37
C TRP A 39 -10.18 23.39 21.55
N ARG A 40 -10.24 22.15 22.07
CA ARG A 40 -9.07 21.30 22.35
C ARG A 40 -8.59 20.55 21.09
N LEU A 41 -8.19 21.29 20.05
CA LEU A 41 -7.75 20.76 18.74
C LEU A 41 -6.33 20.16 18.70
N ARG A 42 -5.76 19.89 19.87
CA ARG A 42 -4.49 19.17 20.04
C ARG A 42 -4.74 17.94 20.90
N SER A 43 -5.15 16.86 20.26
CA SER A 43 -5.08 15.49 20.79
C SER A 43 -3.61 15.06 20.92
N VAL A 44 -3.32 14.18 21.87
CA VAL A 44 -2.07 13.41 21.85
C VAL A 44 -2.27 12.22 20.90
N THR A 45 -1.36 12.03 19.96
CA THR A 45 -1.42 10.99 18.93
C THR A 45 -0.34 9.93 19.17
N PRO A 46 -0.36 8.78 18.45
CA PRO A 46 0.74 7.83 18.53
C PRO A 46 2.06 8.41 18.00
N PHE A 47 2.00 9.39 17.08
CA PHE A 47 3.18 10.03 16.50
C PHE A 47 4.00 10.80 17.55
N ASP A 48 3.36 11.43 18.55
CA ASP A 48 4.03 12.09 19.69
C ASP A 48 5.01 11.15 20.43
N TYR A 49 4.77 9.84 20.38
CA TYR A 49 5.56 8.83 21.09
C TYR A 49 6.56 8.07 20.19
N LEU A 50 6.52 8.20 18.86
CA LEU A 50 7.40 7.44 17.96
C LEU A 50 8.88 7.69 18.26
N HIS A 51 9.28 8.96 18.36
CA HIS A 51 10.67 9.32 18.69
C HIS A 51 11.14 8.75 20.03
N LEU A 52 10.25 8.65 21.04
CA LEU A 52 10.57 8.11 22.36
C LEU A 52 10.91 6.62 22.32
N PHE A 53 10.22 5.84 21.49
CA PHE A 53 10.48 4.40 21.34
C PHE A 53 11.61 4.12 20.35
N LEU A 54 11.67 4.84 19.22
CA LEU A 54 12.74 4.68 18.22
C LEU A 54 14.12 4.99 18.79
N CYS A 55 14.26 6.05 19.60
CA CYS A 55 15.52 6.39 20.28
C CYS A 55 15.90 5.42 21.43
N LYS A 56 15.06 4.43 21.76
CA LYS A 56 15.33 3.40 22.77
C LYS A 56 15.68 2.03 22.18
N LEU A 57 15.72 1.87 20.85
CA LEU A 57 16.24 0.65 20.25
C LEU A 57 17.74 0.49 20.60
N PRO A 58 18.19 -0.72 21.00
CA PRO A 58 19.59 -0.97 21.41
C PRO A 58 20.59 -0.84 20.25
N SER A 59 20.11 -0.89 19.02
CA SER A 59 20.83 -0.45 17.82
C SER A 59 19.99 0.63 17.15
N LEU A 60 20.49 1.87 17.11
CA LEU A 60 20.00 2.88 16.17
C LEU A 60 20.50 2.47 14.78
N PRO A 61 19.65 2.01 13.85
CA PRO A 61 20.12 1.62 12.53
C PRO A 61 20.36 2.88 11.68
N ASP A 62 21.18 2.74 10.64
CA ASP A 62 21.34 3.75 9.57
C ASP A 62 20.00 4.09 8.86
N SER A 63 18.94 3.33 9.17
CA SER A 63 17.59 3.42 8.63
C SER A 63 16.54 3.96 9.61
N PHE A 64 16.89 4.79 10.61
CA PHE A 64 15.91 5.41 11.54
C PHE A 64 14.70 6.03 10.82
N ALA A 65 14.91 6.73 9.70
CA ALA A 65 13.84 7.30 8.88
C ALA A 65 12.93 6.24 8.24
N SER A 66 13.48 5.06 7.90
CA SER A 66 12.70 3.91 7.39
C SER A 66 11.84 3.28 8.48
N LEU A 67 12.39 3.09 9.69
CA LEU A 67 11.59 2.64 10.84
C LEU A 67 10.51 3.65 11.23
N LEU A 68 10.81 4.95 11.17
CA LEU A 68 9.83 6.02 11.40
C LEU A 68 8.70 5.97 10.34
N SER A 69 9.03 5.77 9.06
CA SER A 69 8.03 5.58 8.00
C SER A 69 7.18 4.34 8.26
N ALA A 70 7.79 3.16 8.39
CA ALA A 70 7.07 1.90 8.57
C ALA A 70 6.17 1.90 9.83
N SER A 71 6.64 2.49 10.93
CA SER A 71 5.82 2.67 12.14
C SER A 71 4.66 3.65 11.91
N SER A 72 4.88 4.71 11.13
CA SER A 72 3.84 5.68 10.74
C SER A 72 2.80 5.05 9.81
N ASP A 73 3.23 4.27 8.82
CA ASP A 73 2.36 3.54 7.88
C ASP A 73 1.46 2.53 8.62
N LEU A 74 2.01 1.84 9.63
CA LEU A 74 1.26 0.98 10.55
C LEU A 74 0.24 1.77 11.39
N ILE A 75 0.64 2.90 12.00
CA ILE A 75 -0.28 3.77 12.76
C ILE A 75 -1.41 4.29 11.87
N LEU A 76 -1.11 4.80 10.67
CA LEU A 76 -2.12 5.25 9.71
C LEU A 76 -3.06 4.10 9.32
N SER A 77 -2.54 2.88 9.18
CA SER A 77 -3.35 1.70 8.85
C SER A 77 -4.28 1.27 9.98
N THR A 78 -4.01 1.60 11.25
CA THR A 78 -4.94 1.32 12.37
C THR A 78 -6.31 2.00 12.19
N THR A 79 -6.39 3.12 11.48
CA THR A 79 -7.65 3.85 11.21
C THR A 79 -8.71 3.01 10.50
N ARG A 80 -8.31 1.91 9.87
CA ARG A 80 -9.18 0.96 9.15
C ARG A 80 -9.89 -0.04 10.07
N VAL A 81 -9.48 -0.16 11.33
CA VAL A 81 -9.93 -1.20 12.27
C VAL A 81 -10.30 -0.57 13.61
N ILE A 82 -11.60 -0.54 13.91
CA ILE A 82 -12.16 0.16 15.09
C ILE A 82 -11.60 -0.36 16.43
N ASP A 83 -11.20 -1.62 16.49
CA ASP A 83 -10.64 -2.28 17.67
C ASP A 83 -9.35 -1.61 18.18
N PHE A 84 -8.67 -0.78 17.37
CA PHE A 84 -7.51 -0.01 17.86
C PHE A 84 -7.86 1.13 18.82
N LEU A 85 -9.12 1.59 18.84
CA LEU A 85 -9.56 2.70 19.71
C LEU A 85 -9.51 2.38 21.22
N GLN A 86 -9.30 1.10 21.59
CA GLN A 86 -9.13 0.68 22.99
C GLN A 86 -7.71 0.91 23.55
N PHE A 87 -6.72 1.22 22.70
CA PHE A 87 -5.33 1.38 23.11
C PHE A 87 -4.97 2.86 23.34
N ALA A 88 -4.15 3.11 24.36
CA ALA A 88 -3.54 4.42 24.56
C ALA A 88 -2.58 4.75 23.40
N PRO A 89 -2.43 6.03 23.00
CA PRO A 89 -1.54 6.40 21.89
C PRO A 89 -0.09 5.94 22.07
N SER A 90 0.43 5.94 23.31
CA SER A 90 1.76 5.41 23.65
C SER A 90 1.87 3.89 23.46
N ALA A 91 0.78 3.13 23.66
CA ALA A 91 0.76 1.70 23.43
C ALA A 91 0.69 1.36 21.94
N MET A 92 -0.08 2.13 21.17
CA MET A 92 -0.11 2.02 19.70
C MET A 92 1.26 2.34 19.09
N ALA A 93 1.93 3.40 19.55
CA ALA A 93 3.25 3.80 19.07
C ALA A 93 4.32 2.72 19.35
N ALA A 94 4.34 2.18 20.57
CA ALA A 94 5.26 1.10 20.93
C ALA A 94 5.00 -0.16 20.07
N ALA A 95 3.73 -0.55 19.89
CA ALA A 95 3.35 -1.70 19.08
C ALA A 95 3.78 -1.52 17.61
N ALA A 96 3.53 -0.35 17.01
CA ALA A 96 3.93 -0.04 15.65
C ALA A 96 5.45 -0.09 15.45
N VAL A 97 6.22 0.40 16.42
CA VAL A 97 7.70 0.31 16.38
C VAL A 97 8.18 -1.14 16.46
N PHE A 98 7.60 -1.98 17.34
CA PHE A 98 7.97 -3.40 17.38
C PHE A 98 7.62 -4.13 16.08
N CYS A 99 6.41 -3.91 15.53
CA CYS A 99 6.01 -4.46 14.24
C CYS A 99 6.92 -4.00 13.08
N ALA A 100 7.42 -2.76 13.11
CA ALA A 100 8.33 -2.22 12.10
C ALA A 100 9.76 -2.79 12.16
N VAL A 101 10.23 -3.27 13.32
CA VAL A 101 11.53 -3.95 13.45
C VAL A 101 11.42 -5.45 13.09
N GLY A 102 10.25 -6.06 13.29
CA GLY A 102 9.94 -7.42 12.87
C GLY A 102 10.42 -8.52 13.82
N GLU A 103 10.23 -9.79 13.40
CA GLU A 103 10.33 -11.02 14.22
C GLU A 103 11.65 -11.20 15.00
N GLY A 104 12.73 -10.52 14.61
CA GLY A 104 14.01 -10.55 15.33
C GLY A 104 14.03 -9.78 16.65
N PHE A 105 13.09 -8.87 16.90
CA PHE A 105 13.07 -8.03 18.10
C PHE A 105 12.10 -8.57 19.15
N GLN A 106 12.61 -9.37 20.08
CA GLN A 106 11.82 -9.75 21.25
C GLN A 106 11.45 -8.52 22.09
N PHE A 107 10.20 -8.49 22.56
CA PHE A 107 9.76 -7.50 23.56
C PHE A 107 10.76 -7.45 24.73
N PRO A 108 11.42 -6.31 24.97
CA PRO A 108 12.50 -6.24 25.94
C PRO A 108 11.98 -6.52 27.34
N ALA A 109 12.49 -7.58 27.97
CA ALA A 109 12.07 -8.02 29.29
C ALA A 109 12.40 -6.98 30.39
N HIS A 110 13.41 -6.14 30.16
CA HIS A 110 13.85 -5.09 31.08
C HIS A 110 13.01 -3.81 30.98
N ASP A 111 12.69 -3.22 32.12
CA ASP A 111 11.84 -2.02 32.22
C ASP A 111 12.37 -0.79 31.48
N ALA A 112 13.69 -0.69 31.24
CA ALA A 112 14.32 0.47 30.62
C ALA A 112 13.70 0.92 29.28
N PHE A 113 13.13 0.01 28.49
CA PHE A 113 12.49 0.35 27.23
C PHE A 113 11.16 1.10 27.43
N PHE A 114 10.32 0.64 28.35
CA PHE A 114 9.02 1.24 28.57
C PHE A 114 9.14 2.39 29.58
N PRO A 115 8.60 3.60 29.28
CA PRO A 115 8.27 4.54 30.35
C PRO A 115 7.33 3.85 31.35
N GLU A 116 7.50 4.11 32.64
CA GLU A 116 6.76 3.43 33.73
C GLU A 116 5.22 3.59 33.62
N SER A 117 4.76 4.59 32.86
CA SER A 117 3.35 4.83 32.52
C SER A 117 2.78 3.98 31.37
N VAL A 118 3.57 3.12 30.72
CA VAL A 118 3.14 2.36 29.54
C VAL A 118 2.82 0.90 29.89
N ASN A 119 1.53 0.55 29.84
CA ASN A 119 1.06 -0.81 30.12
C ASN A 119 1.53 -1.79 29.03
N LYS A 120 2.52 -2.62 29.38
CA LYS A 120 3.14 -3.65 28.52
C LYS A 120 2.14 -4.68 27.95
N GLU A 121 1.07 -4.98 28.67
CA GLU A 121 0.04 -5.93 28.23
C GLU A 121 -0.81 -5.35 27.11
N MET A 122 -1.19 -4.07 27.23
CA MET A 122 -1.87 -3.32 26.18
C MET A 122 -0.99 -3.15 24.94
N VAL A 123 0.33 -2.95 25.10
CA VAL A 123 1.26 -2.93 23.95
C VAL A 123 1.29 -4.30 23.25
N ARG A 124 1.40 -5.40 24.01
CA ARG A 124 1.40 -6.77 23.44
C ARG A 124 0.10 -7.10 22.72
N SER A 125 -1.04 -6.72 23.29
CA SER A 125 -2.35 -6.90 22.67
C SER A 125 -2.51 -6.05 21.40
N CYS A 126 -2.04 -4.80 21.41
CA CYS A 126 -2.02 -3.95 20.21
C CYS A 126 -1.10 -4.51 19.11
N HIS A 127 0.07 -5.07 19.48
CA HIS A 127 1.00 -5.71 18.54
C HIS A 127 0.36 -6.90 17.82
N GLN A 128 -0.23 -7.83 18.59
CA GLN A 128 -0.96 -8.98 18.04
C GLN A 128 -2.12 -8.58 17.13
N LEU A 129 -2.74 -7.43 17.40
CA LEU A 129 -3.79 -6.86 16.54
C LEU A 129 -3.21 -6.24 15.26
N MET A 130 -2.06 -5.57 15.32
CA MET A 130 -1.34 -5.03 14.15
C MET A 130 -0.84 -6.15 13.24
N GLU A 131 -0.22 -7.20 13.79
CA GLU A 131 0.19 -8.40 13.05
C GLU A 131 -0.99 -9.00 12.28
N LYS A 132 -2.06 -9.36 13.00
CA LYS A 132 -3.23 -10.05 12.45
C LYS A 132 -4.01 -9.25 11.39
N TYR A 133 -4.18 -7.93 11.59
CA TYR A 133 -5.08 -7.12 10.75
C TYR A 133 -4.37 -6.21 9.75
N LEU A 134 -3.09 -5.88 9.96
CA LEU A 134 -2.35 -4.94 9.12
C LEU A 134 -1.20 -5.62 8.35
N ILE A 135 -0.59 -6.67 8.90
CA ILE A 135 0.52 -7.40 8.26
C ILE A 135 0.00 -8.65 7.53
N ASP A 136 -0.69 -9.55 8.23
CA ASP A 136 -1.21 -10.81 7.66
C ASP A 136 -2.28 -10.59 6.57
N THR A 137 -2.96 -9.43 6.61
CA THR A 137 -4.03 -9.09 5.65
C THR A 137 -3.48 -8.50 4.33
N CYS A 138 -2.16 -8.32 4.18
CA CYS A 138 -1.53 -7.83 2.95
C CYS A 138 -1.15 -8.96 1.97
N PRO A 139 -1.76 -9.07 0.77
CA PRO A 139 -1.42 -10.12 -0.20
C PRO A 139 -0.05 -9.96 -0.91
N SER A 140 0.79 -9.00 -0.49
CA SER A 140 1.92 -8.49 -1.27
C SER A 140 3.17 -8.19 -0.44
N ALA A 141 3.66 -9.19 0.31
CA ALA A 141 4.98 -9.13 0.96
C ALA A 141 5.74 -10.47 1.03
N ARG A 142 5.35 -11.49 0.24
CA ARG A 142 6.17 -12.71 0.03
C ARG A 142 6.60 -12.89 -1.42
N LEU A 143 7.30 -11.88 -1.95
CA LEU A 143 8.32 -12.09 -2.99
C LEU A 143 9.51 -12.86 -2.39
N LYS A 144 9.25 -14.12 -2.00
CA LYS A 144 10.27 -15.15 -2.22
C LYS A 144 10.35 -15.28 -3.74
N GLU A 145 11.53 -15.08 -4.31
CA GLU A 145 11.79 -15.68 -5.62
C GLU A 145 11.47 -17.18 -5.51
N PRO A 146 10.66 -17.75 -6.43
CA PRO A 146 10.62 -19.18 -6.60
C PRO A 146 12.00 -19.59 -7.14
N SER A 147 12.89 -20.03 -6.23
CA SER A 147 14.15 -20.66 -6.62
C SER A 147 13.84 -21.72 -7.66
N VAL A 148 14.39 -21.56 -8.87
CA VAL A 148 13.89 -22.24 -10.06
C VAL A 148 14.21 -23.74 -9.99
N GLN A 149 13.26 -24.50 -9.46
CA GLN A 149 13.18 -25.94 -9.61
C GLN A 149 12.08 -26.26 -10.64
N PRO A 150 12.40 -26.94 -11.74
CA PRO A 150 11.42 -27.27 -12.77
C PRO A 150 10.49 -28.38 -12.28
N SER A 151 9.36 -28.01 -11.66
CA SER A 151 8.31 -28.96 -11.34
C SER A 151 7.67 -29.51 -12.61
N LEU A 152 7.67 -30.83 -12.78
CA LEU A 152 6.94 -31.49 -13.86
C LEU A 152 5.46 -31.12 -13.84
N ALA A 153 4.89 -30.87 -15.02
CA ALA A 153 3.45 -30.74 -15.17
C ALA A 153 2.74 -32.06 -14.80
N PRO A 154 1.56 -32.01 -14.15
CA PRO A 154 0.80 -33.22 -13.86
C PRO A 154 0.31 -33.88 -15.16
N PRO A 155 0.32 -35.22 -15.27
CA PRO A 155 -0.16 -35.90 -16.48
C PRO A 155 -1.66 -35.73 -16.63
N SER A 156 -2.08 -35.11 -17.74
CA SER A 156 -3.50 -35.03 -18.13
C SER A 156 -4.04 -36.45 -18.40
N PRO A 157 -5.28 -36.78 -17.98
CA PRO A 157 -5.81 -38.14 -18.10
C PRO A 157 -5.94 -38.58 -19.56
N VAL A 158 -5.55 -39.84 -19.82
CA VAL A 158 -5.54 -40.42 -21.18
C VAL A 158 -6.96 -40.61 -21.70
N GLY A 159 -7.39 -39.73 -22.60
CA GLY A 159 -8.60 -39.90 -23.39
C GLY A 159 -8.42 -41.00 -24.43
N VAL A 160 -8.86 -42.22 -24.13
CA VAL A 160 -8.87 -43.34 -25.08
C VAL A 160 -9.97 -43.14 -26.12
N LEU A 161 -9.58 -42.94 -27.39
CA LEU A 161 -10.42 -43.21 -28.56
C LEU A 161 -9.49 -43.41 -29.76
N ASP A 162 -9.39 -44.66 -30.23
CA ASP A 162 -8.55 -45.04 -31.38
C ASP A 162 -9.40 -44.97 -32.67
N ALA A 163 -8.90 -44.28 -33.70
CA ALA A 163 -9.58 -44.08 -34.98
C ALA A 163 -8.54 -43.93 -36.09
N ALA A 164 -8.62 -44.77 -37.12
CA ALA A 164 -7.50 -45.06 -37.99
C ALA A 164 -7.46 -44.29 -39.33
N ALA A 165 -6.23 -43.96 -39.72
CA ALA A 165 -5.68 -43.98 -41.08
C ALA A 165 -6.04 -42.88 -42.11
N CYS A 166 -5.02 -42.64 -42.95
CA CYS A 166 -5.02 -41.94 -44.25
C CYS A 166 -5.19 -40.40 -44.23
N GLY A 167 -4.34 -39.62 -44.92
CA GLY A 167 -3.17 -40.02 -45.71
C GLY A 167 -2.19 -38.87 -45.99
N SER A 168 -0.96 -39.25 -46.37
CA SER A 168 0.13 -38.31 -46.68
C SER A 168 0.08 -37.81 -48.12
N CYS A 169 0.53 -36.57 -48.34
CA CYS A 169 0.99 -36.07 -49.63
C CYS A 169 2.30 -35.30 -49.42
N ASP A 170 3.30 -35.58 -50.26
CA ASP A 170 4.69 -35.22 -50.00
C ASP A 170 5.12 -33.83 -50.46
N THR A 171 6.28 -33.42 -49.93
CA THR A 171 6.97 -32.15 -50.20
C THR A 171 7.36 -31.93 -51.67
N ARG A 172 7.63 -30.66 -52.05
CA ARG A 172 9.01 -30.19 -52.35
C ARG A 172 9.12 -28.67 -52.55
N SER A 173 10.32 -28.15 -52.27
CA SER A 173 10.70 -26.73 -52.36
C SER A 173 11.40 -26.40 -53.68
N SER A 174 11.36 -25.13 -54.12
CA SER A 174 12.34 -24.50 -55.05
C SER A 174 12.20 -22.96 -55.13
N GLY A 175 13.06 -22.22 -54.40
CA GLY A 175 13.52 -20.85 -54.71
C GLY A 175 12.51 -19.68 -54.78
N SER A 176 12.93 -18.41 -54.97
CA SER A 176 14.24 -17.77 -54.75
C SER A 176 14.19 -16.26 -55.09
N GLN A 177 14.96 -15.40 -54.38
CA GLN A 177 15.26 -13.98 -54.74
C GLN A 177 14.05 -13.00 -54.75
N LEU A 178 14.16 -11.66 -54.70
CA LEU A 178 15.10 -10.70 -54.08
C LEU A 178 14.36 -9.34 -53.94
N GLU A 179 14.72 -8.52 -52.94
CA GLU A 179 14.46 -7.06 -52.88
C GLU A 179 15.44 -6.29 -53.81
N PRO A 180 15.33 -4.94 -54.04
CA PRO A 180 14.29 -3.94 -53.74
C PRO A 180 13.81 -3.32 -55.11
N PRO A 181 13.68 -2.00 -55.43
CA PRO A 181 13.49 -0.74 -54.66
C PRO A 181 12.34 0.18 -55.20
N ALA A 182 12.27 1.44 -54.71
CA ALA A 182 11.25 2.45 -55.07
C ALA A 182 11.82 3.77 -55.68
N LYS A 183 11.01 4.51 -56.49
CA LYS A 183 10.90 6.01 -56.55
C LYS A 183 10.05 6.59 -57.70
N ARG A 184 9.27 7.66 -57.39
CA ARG A 184 8.62 8.68 -58.28
C ARG A 184 7.43 8.19 -59.17
N LEU A 185 6.54 9.05 -59.72
CA LEU A 185 6.57 10.51 -60.00
C LEU A 185 5.22 11.25 -59.66
N ARG A 186 5.10 12.55 -60.03
CA ARG A 186 4.10 13.57 -59.59
C ARG A 186 2.82 13.72 -60.44
N SER A 187 1.79 14.33 -59.81
CA SER A 187 0.78 15.29 -60.36
C SER A 187 -0.26 14.74 -61.36
N SER A 188 -1.47 15.33 -61.52
CA SER A 188 -1.97 16.69 -61.17
C SER A 188 -3.47 16.74 -60.77
N ALA A 189 -3.88 17.86 -60.15
CA ALA A 189 -5.27 18.34 -60.01
C ALA A 189 -5.53 19.47 -61.06
N PRO A 190 -6.70 20.16 -61.15
CA PRO A 190 -7.95 20.10 -60.38
C PRO A 190 -9.18 19.87 -61.34
N ASP A 191 -10.44 20.34 -61.20
CA ASP A 191 -11.15 21.28 -60.30
C ASP A 191 -12.70 21.11 -60.39
N VAL A 192 -13.47 21.94 -59.65
CA VAL A 192 -14.90 22.38 -59.83
C VAL A 192 -15.96 21.28 -60.12
N GLN A 193 -16.88 20.87 -59.22
CA GLN A 193 -17.92 21.59 -58.42
C GLN A 193 -19.27 21.76 -59.17
N GLN A 194 -20.37 21.89 -58.40
CA GLN A 194 -21.77 22.22 -58.77
C GLN A 194 -22.68 21.03 -59.16
N GLN A 195 -23.91 20.93 -58.64
CA GLN A 195 -24.48 21.57 -57.43
C GLN A 195 -25.65 20.73 -56.86
#